data_AF-A0A3D1CIF2-F1
#
_entry.id   AF-A0A3D1CIF2-F1
#
_cell.length_a   1.000
_cell.length_b   1.000
_cell.length_c   1.000
_cell.angle_alpha   90.00
_cell.angle_beta   90.00
_cell.angle_gamma   90.00
#
_symmetry.space_group_name_H-M   'P 1'
#
loop_
_entity.id
_entity.type
_entity.pdbx_description
1 polymer ?
#
loop_
_entity_poly.entity_id
_entity_poly.type
_entity_poly.pdbx_seq_one_letter_code
_entity_poly.pdbx_strand_id
1 'polypeptide(L)' 'MRYIAVAECDDCPPTPVIDEDYITICKIDEEYLGVTRCQYCRRPIQYWMSEEDARQFAELGVNILTWF' A
#
# COMPACT_ATOMS: atom_id res chain seq x y z
N MET A 1 15.44 -3.91 -2.32
CA MET A 1 15.09 -2.71 -3.13
C MET A 1 14.42 -3.13 -4.44
N ARG A 2 13.10 -3.27 -4.38
CA ARG A 2 12.21 -3.67 -5.48
C ARG A 2 11.14 -2.59 -5.65
N TYR A 3 10.72 -2.31 -6.88
CA TYR A 3 9.58 -1.44 -7.12
C TYR A 3 8.28 -2.19 -6.77
N ILE A 4 7.45 -1.60 -5.90
CA ILE A 4 6.19 -2.18 -5.44
C ILE A 4 5.00 -1.50 -6.11
N ALA A 5 4.91 -0.17 -6.03
CA ALA A 5 3.80 0.60 -6.60
C ALA A 5 4.18 2.08 -6.80
N VAL A 6 3.28 2.84 -7.45
CA VAL A 6 3.27 4.31 -7.41
C VAL A 6 2.15 4.73 -6.45
N ALA A 7 2.48 5.59 -5.50
CA ALA A 7 1.51 6.26 -4.65
C ALA A 7 1.24 7.66 -5.24
N GLU A 8 -0.02 7.89 -5.63
CA GLU A 8 -0.51 9.16 -6.16
C GLU A 8 -1.30 9.90 -5.08
N CYS A 9 -1.19 11.23 -5.07
CA CYS A 9 -1.91 12.11 -4.16
C CYS A 9 -2.07 13.46 -4.85
N ASP A 10 -3.23 14.11 -4.68
CA ASP A 10 -3.58 15.34 -5.40
C ASP A 10 -2.65 16.52 -5.08
N ASP A 11 -2.03 16.52 -3.89
CA ASP A 11 -1.23 17.63 -3.38
C ASP A 11 0.28 17.51 -3.70
N CYS A 12 0.73 16.37 -4.25
CA CYS A 12 2.15 16.13 -4.47
C CYS A 12 2.44 15.29 -5.71
N PRO A 13 3.65 15.39 -6.30
CA PRO A 13 4.05 14.51 -7.38
C PRO A 13 3.93 13.02 -6.99
N PRO A 14 3.61 12.12 -7.94
CA PRO A 14 3.60 10.69 -7.69
C PRO A 14 4.92 10.20 -7.10
N THR A 15 4.86 9.36 -6.08
CA THR A 15 6.05 8.83 -5.41
C THR A 15 6.10 7.31 -5.49
N PRO A 16 7.26 6.70 -5.75
CA PRO A 16 7.38 5.27 -5.75
C PRO A 16 7.32 4.72 -4.32
N VAL A 17 6.60 3.61 -4.15
CA VAL A 17 6.73 2.71 -3.01
C VAL A 17 7.80 1.69 -3.39
N ILE A 18 8.93 1.76 -2.69
CA ILE A 18 10.10 0.92 -2.92
C ILE A 18 10.21 0.01 -1.73
N ASP A 19 10.34 -1.30 -1.94
CA ASP A 19 10.42 -2.32 -0.90
C ASP A 19 9.07 -2.59 -0.19
N GLU A 20 8.82 -3.87 0.09
CA GLU A 20 7.59 -4.35 0.71
C GLU A 20 7.34 -3.74 2.09
N ASP A 21 8.41 -3.39 2.82
CA ASP A 21 8.35 -2.81 4.16
C ASP A 21 7.74 -1.38 4.19
N TYR A 22 7.58 -0.73 3.03
CA TYR A 22 7.04 0.63 2.95
C TYR A 22 5.54 0.69 2.67
N ILE A 23 4.88 -0.46 2.53
CA ILE A 23 3.43 -0.56 2.43
C ILE A 23 2.93 -1.64 3.37
N THR A 24 1.82 -1.38 4.04
CA THR A 24 1.12 -2.35 4.86
C THR A 24 -0.27 -2.52 4.30
N ILE A 25 -0.70 -3.77 4.14
CA ILE A 25 -2.08 -4.06 3.75
C ILE A 25 -2.77 -4.70 4.94
N CYS A 26 -3.95 -4.18 5.28
CA CYS A 26 -4.80 -4.71 6.32
C CYS A 26 -6.09 -5.24 5.69
N LYS A 27 -6.50 -6.45 6.09
CA LYS A 27 -7.86 -6.95 5.86
C LYS A 27 -8.70 -6.61 7.09
N ILE A 28 -9.78 -5.86 6.88
CA ILE A 28 -10.74 -5.44 7.90
C ILE A 28 -12.10 -5.94 7.43
N ASP A 29 -12.70 -6.88 8.15
CA ASP A 29 -13.89 -7.62 7.71
C ASP A 29 -13.68 -8.25 6.31
N GLU A 30 -14.43 -7.78 5.30
CA GLU A 30 -14.36 -8.20 3.90
C GLU A 30 -13.60 -7.21 3.00
N GLU A 31 -13.05 -6.13 3.56
CA GLU A 31 -12.39 -5.06 2.83
C GLU A 31 -10.86 -5.09 3.02
N TYR A 32 -10.12 -4.58 2.03
CA TYR A 32 -8.66 -4.46 2.09
C TYR A 32 -8.25 -2.99 2.03
N LEU A 33 -7.39 -2.60 2.97
CA LEU A 33 -6.85 -1.25 3.08
C LEU A 33 -5.33 -1.28 2.98
N GLY A 34 -4.80 -0.66 1.92
CA GLY A 34 -3.38 -0.36 1.80
C GLY A 34 -3.04 0.95 2.49
N VAL A 35 -1.97 0.95 3.29
CA VAL A 35 -1.44 2.13 3.96
C VAL A 35 0.05 2.24 3.63
N THR A 36 0.44 3.40 3.11
CA THR A 36 1.84 3.75 2.88
C THR A 36 2.08 5.21 3.30
N ARG A 37 3.27 5.74 3.02
CA ARG A 37 3.65 7.12 3.31
C ARG A 37 4.16 7.78 2.05
N CYS A 38 3.64 8.96 1.72
CA CYS A 38 4.17 9.79 0.65
C CYS A 38 5.66 10.04 0.86
N GLN A 39 6.50 9.76 -0.12
CA GLN A 39 7.95 9.98 0.02
C GLN A 39 8.32 11.47 -0.07
N TYR A 40 7.44 12.30 -0.65
CA TYR A 40 7.62 13.74 -0.78
C TYR A 40 7.22 14.48 0.51
N CYS A 41 5.95 14.45 0.89
CA CYS A 41 5.43 15.22 2.03
C CYS A 41 5.35 14.45 3.35
N ARG A 42 5.70 13.15 3.35
CA ARG A 42 5.72 12.26 4.53
C ARG A 42 4.36 12.03 5.21
N ARG A 43 3.25 12.43 4.60
CA ARG A 43 1.90 12.15 5.07
C ARG A 43 1.49 10.70 4.76
N PRO A 44 0.64 10.07 5.59
CA PRO A 44 0.09 8.76 5.28
C PRO A 44 -0.82 8.83 4.05
N ILE A 45 -0.76 7.80 3.21
CA ILE A 45 -1.65 7.57 2.08
C ILE A 45 -2.42 6.28 2.37
N GLN A 46 -3.73 6.33 2.15
CA GLN A 46 -4.64 5.21 2.33
C GLN A 46 -5.31 4.90 1.00
N TYR A 47 -5.44 3.62 0.68
CA TYR A 47 -6.11 3.16 -0.53
C TYR A 47 -6.93 1.91 -0.22
N TRP A 48 -8.25 2.03 -0.36
CA TRP A 48 -9.14 0.87 -0.37
C TRP A 48 -8.96 0.13 -1.67
N MET A 49 -8.64 -1.16 -1.56
CA MET A 49 -8.26 -1.98 -2.71
C MET A 49 -9.12 -3.23 -2.78
N SER A 50 -9.17 -3.84 -3.97
CA SER A 50 -9.85 -5.12 -4.16
C SER A 50 -9.04 -6.27 -3.54
N GLU A 51 -9.69 -7.43 -3.36
CA GLU A 51 -8.98 -8.65 -2.96
C GLU A 51 -7.91 -9.05 -4.00
N GLU A 52 -8.17 -8.79 -5.29
CA GLU A 52 -7.23 -9.06 -6.38
C GLU A 52 -5.95 -8.23 -6.22
N ASP A 53 -6.09 -6.93 -5.99
CA ASP A 53 -4.93 -6.05 -5.75
C ASP A 53 -4.14 -6.49 -4.51
N ALA A 54 -4.84 -6.81 -3.42
CA ALA A 54 -4.21 -7.29 -2.19
C ALA A 54 -3.38 -8.56 -2.43
N ARG A 55 -3.90 -9.50 -3.24
CA ARG A 55 -3.16 -10.71 -3.64
C ARG A 55 -1.95 -10.37 -4.50
N GLN A 56 -2.06 -9.44 -5.45
CA GLN A 56 -0.92 -9.00 -6.24
C GLN A 56 0.19 -8.44 -5.34
N PHE A 57 -0.14 -7.61 -4.34
CA PHE A 57 0.85 -7.12 -3.37
C PHE A 57 1.45 -8.24 -2.52
N ALA A 58 0.67 -9.25 -2.12
CA ALA A 58 1.19 -10.41 -1.40
C ALA A 58 2.21 -11.20 -2.24
N GLU A 59 1.99 -11.35 -3.54
CA GLU A 59 2.96 -11.94 -4.48
C GLU A 59 4.26 -11.10 -4.60
N LEU A 60 4.18 -9.80 -4.31
CA LEU A 60 5.35 -8.94 -4.23
C LEU A 60 6.12 -9.07 -2.89
N GLY A 61 5.58 -9.79 -1.91
CA GLY A 61 6.17 -10.00 -0.58
C GLY A 61 5.55 -9.12 0.51
N VAL A 62 4.52 -8.32 0.19
CA VAL A 62 3.86 -7.46 1.18
C VAL A 62 3.03 -8.31 2.14
N ASN A 63 3.25 -8.12 3.43
CA ASN A 63 2.48 -8.83 4.45
C ASN A 63 1.06 -8.26 4.56
N ILE A 64 0.06 -9.15 4.59
CA ILE A 64 -1.34 -8.79 4.84
C ILE A 64 -1.66 -9.06 6.31
N LEU A 65 -1.89 -8.00 7.07
CA LEU A 65 -2.36 -8.09 8.44
C LEU A 65 -3.87 -8.34 8.44
N THR A 66 -4.34 -9.31 9.22
CA THR A 66 -5.78 -9.57 9.37
C THR A 66 -6.24 -9.04 10.72
N TRP A 67 -7.24 -8.16 10.72
CA TRP A 67 -7.88 -7.67 11.94
C TRP A 67 -9.27 -8.30 12.05
N PHE A 68 -9.49 -9.00 13.17
CA PHE A 68 -10.76 -9.62 13.56
C PHE A 68 -11.48 -8.79 14.63
#